data_AF-J3NCF9-F1
#
_entry.id   AF-J3NCF9-F1
#
_cell.length_a   1.000
_cell.length_b   1.000
_cell.length_c   1.000
_cell.angle_alpha   90.00
_cell.angle_beta   90.00
_cell.angle_gamma   90.00
#
_symmetry.space_group_name_H-M   'P 1'
#
loop_
_entity.id
_entity.type
_entity.pdbx_description
1 polymer ?
#
loop_
_entity_poly.entity_id
_entity_poly.type
_entity_poly.pdbx_seq_one_letter_code
_entity_poly.pdbx_strand_id
1 'polypeptide(L)' 'MKCTHAQKADILQKCRDWVKNESPVHLQPVNSPCCEAVRAVRNRNMDCIVDLLTSEERSRHSVSKIRQLHNMCDEDEL' A
#
# COMPACT_ATOMS: atom_id res chain seq x y z
N MET A 1 -15.04 -6.06 -2.09
CA MET A 1 -14.63 -5.38 -3.35
C MET A 1 -13.36 -6.05 -3.85
N LYS A 2 -13.19 -6.23 -5.16
CA LYS A 2 -11.98 -6.87 -5.72
C LYS A 2 -11.01 -5.81 -6.22
N CYS A 3 -9.77 -5.86 -5.74
CA CYS A 3 -8.65 -5.13 -6.33
C CYS A 3 -8.24 -5.79 -7.67
N THR A 4 -7.48 -5.09 -8.49
CA THR A 4 -6.87 -5.63 -9.71
C THR A 4 -5.38 -5.92 -9.53
N HIS A 5 -4.82 -6.78 -10.39
CA HIS A 5 -3.38 -7.00 -10.43
C HIS A 5 -2.59 -5.72 -10.74
N ALA A 6 -3.16 -4.82 -11.55
CA ALA A 6 -2.57 -3.52 -11.82
C ALA A 6 -2.52 -2.64 -10.56
N GLN A 7 -3.60 -2.58 -9.78
CA GLN A 7 -3.60 -1.87 -8.49
C GLN A 7 -2.57 -2.45 -7.52
N LYS A 8 -2.46 -3.78 -7.43
CA LYS A 8 -1.41 -4.43 -6.63
C LYS A 8 -0.01 -4.01 -7.08
N ALA A 9 0.27 -4.10 -8.39
CA ALA A 9 1.57 -3.75 -8.94
C ALA A 9 1.94 -2.29 -8.65
N ASP A 10 0.99 -1.38 -8.82
CA ASP A 10 1.16 0.04 -8.52
C ASP A 10 1.47 0.28 -7.03
N ILE A 11 0.74 -0.35 -6.12
CA ILE A 11 1.00 -0.25 -4.67
C ILE A 11 2.40 -0.78 -4.33
N LEU A 12 2.75 -1.98 -4.80
CA LEU A 12 4.05 -2.58 -4.51
C LEU A 12 5.21 -1.77 -5.09
N GLN A 13 5.01 -1.09 -6.23
CA GLN A 13 6.04 -0.27 -6.87
C GLN A 13 6.16 1.12 -6.23
N LYS A 14 5.04 1.85 -6.08
CA LYS A 14 5.03 3.25 -5.63
C LYS A 14 5.19 3.37 -4.12
N CYS A 15 4.66 2.41 -3.36
CA CYS A 15 4.79 2.36 -1.90
C CYS A 15 5.95 1.48 -1.42
N ARG A 16 6.84 1.04 -2.33
CA ARG A 16 7.89 0.04 -2.04
C ARG A 16 8.71 0.37 -0.79
N ASP A 17 9.02 1.64 -0.56
CA ASP A 17 9.88 2.08 0.52
C ASP A 17 9.16 2.02 1.87
N TRP A 18 7.82 2.07 1.86
CA TRP A 18 6.98 1.84 3.02
C TRP A 18 6.73 0.34 3.27
N VAL A 19 6.34 -0.40 2.24
CA VAL A 19 5.84 -1.78 2.40
C VAL A 19 6.93 -2.84 2.58
N LYS A 20 8.21 -2.50 2.43
CA LYS A 20 9.32 -3.42 2.70
C LYS A 20 9.36 -3.87 4.16
N ASN A 21 9.87 -5.08 4.41
CA ASN A 21 10.09 -5.60 5.77
C ASN A 21 11.23 -4.90 6.52
N GLU A 22 12.02 -4.09 5.83
CA GLU A 22 13.17 -3.39 6.40
C GLU A 22 12.75 -2.12 7.17
N SER A 23 13.56 -1.76 8.17
CA SER A 23 13.50 -0.50 8.91
C SER A 23 14.71 0.35 8.49
N PRO A 24 14.61 1.69 8.45
CA PRO A 24 13.54 2.54 8.98
C PRO A 24 12.39 2.77 7.99
N VAL A 25 11.20 3.00 8.54
CA VAL A 25 10.02 3.41 7.77
C VAL A 25 10.13 4.92 7.52
N HIS A 26 10.22 5.33 6.25
CA HIS A 26 10.15 6.74 5.89
C HIS A 26 8.69 7.15 5.72
N LEU A 27 8.24 8.09 6.56
CA LEU A 27 6.95 8.75 6.41
C LEU A 27 6.89 9.40 5.03
N GLN A 28 5.83 9.09 4.27
CA GLN A 28 5.64 9.61 2.93
C GLN A 28 4.65 10.77 2.99
N PRO A 29 4.87 11.86 2.21
CA PRO A 29 3.88 12.92 2.10
C PRO A 29 2.53 12.37 1.64
N VAL A 30 1.45 12.96 2.14
CA VAL A 30 0.07 12.58 1.80
C VAL A 30 -0.20 12.75 0.29
N ASN A 31 0.52 13.66 -0.38
CA ASN A 31 0.45 13.87 -1.84
C ASN A 31 1.51 13.08 -2.62
N SER A 32 2.09 12.03 -2.02
CA SER A 32 3.06 11.18 -2.69
C SER A 32 2.40 10.29 -3.75
N PRO A 33 3.15 9.85 -4.79
CA PRO A 33 2.65 8.87 -5.76
C PRO A 33 2.15 7.56 -5.12
N CYS A 34 2.68 7.19 -3.95
CA CYS A 34 2.15 6.06 -3.18
C CYS A 34 0.70 6.32 -2.74
N CYS A 35 0.44 7.46 -2.11
CA CYS A 35 -0.90 7.78 -1.63
C CYS A 35 -1.91 8.03 -2.75
N GLU A 36 -1.47 8.54 -3.89
CA GLU A 36 -2.31 8.57 -5.11
C GLU A 36 -2.75 7.17 -5.54
N ALA A 37 -1.83 6.19 -5.52
CA ALA A 37 -2.16 4.80 -5.84
C ALA A 37 -3.08 4.16 -4.79
N VAL A 38 -2.91 4.50 -3.51
CA VAL A 38 -3.79 4.07 -2.42
C VAL A 38 -5.20 4.63 -2.60
N ARG A 39 -5.34 5.91 -2.98
CA ARG A 39 -6.64 6.55 -3.27
C ARG A 39 -7.33 5.97 -4.50
N ALA A 40 -6.57 5.45 -5.46
CA ALA A 40 -7.12 4.72 -6.60
C ALA A 40 -7.72 3.35 -6.22
N VAL A 41 -7.46 2.84 -5.01
CA VAL A 41 -8.15 1.68 -4.46
C VAL A 41 -9.43 2.14 -3.79
N ARG A 42 -10.56 1.52 -4.15
CA ARG A 42 -11.88 1.88 -3.60
C ARG A 42 -11.89 1.78 -2.08
N ASN A 43 -12.31 2.86 -1.42
CA ASN A 43 -12.31 3.01 0.04
C ASN A 43 -10.94 2.75 0.69
N ARG A 44 -9.85 2.88 -0.08
CA ARG A 44 -8.48 2.54 0.35
C ARG A 44 -8.38 1.15 0.98
N ASN A 45 -9.26 0.22 0.60
CA ASN A 45 -9.29 -1.10 1.22
C ASN A 45 -8.09 -1.94 0.76
N MET A 46 -7.06 -1.98 1.60
CA MET A 46 -5.81 -2.67 1.31
C MET A 46 -5.89 -4.19 1.52
N ASP A 47 -6.93 -4.72 2.16
CA ASP A 47 -7.08 -6.19 2.30
C ASP A 47 -7.23 -6.85 0.93
N CYS A 48 -7.91 -6.22 -0.03
CA CYS A 48 -7.97 -6.79 -1.38
C CYS A 48 -6.63 -6.74 -2.14
N ILE A 49 -5.69 -5.87 -1.75
CA ILE A 49 -4.31 -5.90 -2.27
C ILE A 49 -3.56 -7.07 -1.65
N VAL A 50 -3.70 -7.24 -0.33
CA VAL A 50 -3.10 -8.36 0.43
C VAL A 50 -3.54 -9.69 -0.16
N ASP A 51 -4.81 -9.86 -0.50
CA ASP A 51 -5.35 -11.10 -1.09
C ASP A 51 -4.73 -11.45 -2.45
N LEU A 52 -4.25 -10.45 -3.21
CA LEU A 52 -3.61 -10.66 -4.51
C LEU A 52 -2.09 -10.91 -4.44
N LEU A 53 -1.50 -10.83 -3.24
CA LEU A 53 -0.07 -11.07 -3.07
C LEU A 53 0.29 -12.54 -3.30
N THR A 54 1.33 -12.77 -4.11
CA THR A 54 1.96 -14.09 -4.24
C THR A 54 2.77 -14.42 -2.98
N SER A 55 3.13 -15.69 -2.81
CA SER A 55 4.00 -16.12 -1.69
C SER A 55 5.35 -15.39 -1.68
N GLU A 56 5.90 -15.09 -2.86
CA GLU A 56 7.15 -14.32 -3.01
C GLU A 56 6.98 -12.85 -2.62
N GLU A 57 5.87 -12.23 -3.00
CA GLU A 57 5.58 -10.84 -2.60
C GLU A 57 5.35 -10.75 -1.08
N ARG A 58 4.71 -11.76 -0.48
CA ARG A 58 4.51 -11.85 0.98
C ARG A 58 5.82 -12.01 1.78
N SER A 59 6.87 -12.57 1.18
CA SER A 59 8.17 -12.67 1.85
C SER A 59 8.97 -11.37 1.78
N ARG A 60 8.77 -10.57 0.72
CA ARG A 60 9.44 -9.26 0.51
C ARG A 60 8.73 -8.09 1.17
N HIS A 61 7.41 -8.17 1.28
CA HIS A 61 6.57 -7.07 1.74
C HIS A 61 5.81 -7.40 3.03
N SER A 62 5.71 -6.41 3.90
CA SER A 62 4.99 -6.50 5.15
C SER A 62 3.50 -6.31 4.90
N VAL A 63 2.73 -7.37 5.13
CA VAL A 63 1.25 -7.35 5.05
C VAL A 63 0.67 -6.30 6.00
N SER A 64 1.24 -6.14 7.20
CA SER A 64 0.77 -5.13 8.16
C SER A 64 1.03 -3.72 7.66
N LYS A 65 2.21 -3.43 7.08
CA LYS A 65 2.51 -2.11 6.52
C LYS A 65 1.65 -1.79 5.29
N ILE A 66 1.33 -2.79 4.45
CA ILE A 66 0.39 -2.62 3.33
C ILE A 66 -0.99 -2.19 3.86
N ARG A 67 -1.49 -2.82 4.93
CA ARG A 67 -2.76 -2.41 5.55
C ARG A 67 -2.74 -1.00 6.12
N GLN A 68 -1.63 -0.59 6.72
CA GLN A 68 -1.47 0.75 7.29
C GLN A 68 -1.54 1.88 6.25
N LEU A 69 -1.33 1.59 4.96
CA LEU A 69 -1.51 2.55 3.88
C LEU A 69 -2.92 3.18 3.89
N HIS A 70 -3.95 2.45 4.35
CA HIS A 70 -5.32 2.97 4.46
C HIS A 70 -5.38 4.26 5.30
N ASN A 71 -4.75 4.26 6.48
CA ASN A 71 -4.78 5.39 7.40
C ASN A 71 -3.75 6.45 7.03
N MET A 72 -2.56 6.05 6.61
CA MET A 72 -1.47 6.98 6.31
C MET A 72 -1.80 7.93 5.15
N CYS A 73 -2.57 7.45 4.16
CA CYS A 73 -2.92 8.22 2.98
C CYS A 73 -4.30 8.89 3.08
N ASP A 74 -4.87 8.94 4.29
CA ASP A 74 -6.08 9.72 4.54
C ASP A 74 -5.73 11.21 4.64
N GLU A 75 -6.50 12.04 3.93
CA GLU A 75 -6.30 13.50 3.91
C GLU A 75 -7.06 14.19 5.05
N ASP A 76 -8.03 13.51 5.68
CA ASP A 76 -8.95 14.09 6.67
C ASP A 76 -8.37 14.22 8.10
N GLU A 77 -7.09 13.88 8.33
CA GLU A 77 -6.38 14.10 9.61
C GLU A 77 -5.35 15.26 9.56
N LEU A 78 -5.54 16.25 8.67
CA LEU A 78 -4.79 17.52 8.64
C LEU A 78 -5.70 18.75 8.69
#